data_AF-A0A4P7UCS4-F1
#
_entry.id   AF-A0A4P7UCS4-F1
#
_cell.length_a   1.000
_cell.length_b   1.000
_cell.length_c   1.000
_cell.angle_alpha   90.00
_cell.angle_beta   90.00
_cell.angle_gamma   90.00
#
_symmetry.space_group_name_H-M   'P 1'
#
loop_
_entity.id
_entity.type
_entity.pdbx_description
1 polymer ?
#
loop_
_entity_poly.entity_id
_entity_poly.type
_entity_poly.pdbx_seq_one_letter_code
_entity_poly.pdbx_strand_id
1 'polypeptide(L)'
;MAGRGLRGDRPRACAVPARVLGARHDDPGPGRRPAALHARRVRGGERSVFAHEAIHPEQADELAARMHEMGINPAPILLVHRGPESVREVQRQVMAQTPDHAYTDRSGQDHRLWRITSPDHLTVIAEGLAGGRFMIADGHHRYAAYLRLQERHPGTPWDRGLTMVVDQDDTPFFLGPIHRTFKRRSLQALKTAAEAIGTTAREMPEADALRQLGPRAMVATDGHRWMVLDLPRTLT
;
A
#
# COMPACT_ATOMS: atom_id res chain seq x y z
N MET A 1 45.51 -10.08 -26.97
CA MET A 1 45.47 -8.60 -27.00
C MET A 1 44.10 -8.20 -27.55
N ALA A 2 43.16 -7.77 -26.70
CA ALA A 2 42.87 -6.35 -26.41
C ALA A 2 42.55 -5.55 -27.69
N GLY A 3 41.41 -4.89 -27.89
CA GLY A 3 40.23 -4.65 -27.06
C GLY A 3 39.26 -3.66 -27.72
N ARG A 4 38.07 -3.54 -27.11
CA ARG A 4 37.13 -2.40 -27.03
C ARG A 4 36.66 -1.65 -28.29
N GLY A 5 35.33 -1.61 -28.41
CA GLY A 5 34.58 -0.59 -29.16
C GLY A 5 33.07 -0.60 -28.84
N LEU A 6 32.69 -0.37 -27.58
CA LEU A 6 31.31 -0.10 -27.16
C LEU A 6 30.96 1.37 -27.42
N ARG A 7 29.89 1.63 -28.17
CA ARG A 7 29.02 2.83 -28.20
C ARG A 7 27.88 2.48 -29.15
N GLY A 8 26.59 2.58 -28.87
CA GLY A 8 25.85 3.02 -27.70
C GLY A 8 24.40 2.99 -28.17
N ASP A 9 23.67 1.94 -27.84
CA ASP A 9 22.25 1.85 -28.18
C ASP A 9 21.43 2.23 -26.94
N ARG A 10 20.71 3.34 -27.05
CA ARG A 10 19.87 3.87 -25.98
C ARG A 10 18.71 2.88 -25.77
N PRO A 11 18.34 2.48 -24.54
CA PRO A 11 17.16 1.67 -24.36
C PRO A 11 15.93 2.48 -24.76
N ARG A 12 15.34 2.08 -25.89
CA ARG A 12 14.02 2.52 -26.37
C ARG A 12 13.02 2.31 -25.25
N ALA A 13 12.28 3.36 -24.90
CA ALA A 13 11.17 3.29 -23.97
C ALA A 13 10.12 2.33 -24.55
N CYS A 14 10.05 1.11 -24.01
CA CYS A 14 9.05 0.13 -24.38
C CYS A 14 7.83 0.33 -23.46
N ALA A 15 6.91 1.21 -23.88
CA ALA A 15 5.56 1.27 -23.34
C ALA A 15 4.82 0.03 -23.86
N VAL A 16 4.52 -0.91 -22.97
CA VAL A 16 3.68 -2.09 -23.28
C VAL A 16 2.39 -1.91 -22.48
N PRO A 17 1.22 -2.10 -23.08
CA PRO A 17 -0.07 -1.75 -22.49
C PRO A 17 -0.28 -2.47 -21.17
N ALA A 18 -0.36 -1.72 -20.07
CA ALA A 18 -0.89 -2.23 -18.83
C ALA A 18 -2.40 -2.41 -19.02
N ARG A 19 -2.92 -3.62 -18.84
CA ARG A 19 -4.36 -3.80 -18.62
C ARG A 19 -4.66 -3.17 -17.26
N VAL A 20 -5.24 -1.98 -17.30
CA VAL A 20 -5.70 -1.30 -16.10
C VAL A 20 -7.01 -1.93 -15.68
N LEU A 21 -7.05 -2.56 -14.51
CA LEU A 21 -8.30 -2.91 -13.85
C LEU A 21 -8.53 -1.81 -12.81
N GLY A 22 -9.48 -0.92 -13.01
CA GLY A 22 -9.94 -0.09 -11.89
C GLY A 22 -10.60 -1.00 -10.86
N ALA A 23 -10.28 -0.87 -9.57
CA ALA A 23 -11.03 -1.54 -8.51
C ALA A 23 -11.54 -0.47 -7.53
N ARG A 24 -12.84 -0.53 -7.22
CA ARG A 24 -13.47 0.30 -6.20
C ARG A 24 -13.66 -0.50 -4.92
N HIS A 25 -13.50 0.17 -3.79
CA HIS A 25 -13.90 -0.31 -2.49
C HIS A 25 -14.71 0.80 -1.83
N ASP A 26 -16.03 0.65 -1.83
CA ASP A 26 -16.88 1.51 -1.01
C ASP A 26 -16.93 0.89 0.41
N ASP A 27 -16.97 1.74 1.44
CA ASP A 27 -17.09 1.43 2.88
C ASP A 27 -18.35 2.20 3.36
N PRO A 28 -19.11 1.82 4.41
CA PRO A 28 -20.36 2.50 4.75
C PRO A 28 -20.19 3.93 5.32
N GLY A 29 -18.97 4.48 5.29
CA GLY A 29 -18.67 5.89 5.54
C GLY A 29 -18.79 6.76 4.28
N PRO A 30 -18.85 8.09 4.41
CA PRO A 30 -19.07 8.96 3.26
C PRO A 30 -17.80 9.07 2.42
N GLY A 31 -17.69 8.33 1.32
CA GLY A 31 -16.65 8.60 0.31
C GLY A 31 -16.47 7.51 -0.73
N ARG A 32 -16.69 7.89 -2.00
CA ARG A 32 -16.36 7.13 -3.22
C ARG A 32 -14.83 6.98 -3.33
N ARG A 33 -14.29 5.76 -3.46
CA ARG A 33 -12.83 5.55 -3.55
C ARG A 33 -12.34 4.86 -4.83
N PRO A 34 -11.96 5.59 -5.90
CA PRO A 34 -11.30 5.03 -7.06
C PRO A 34 -9.86 4.57 -6.78
N ALA A 35 -9.52 3.39 -7.30
CA ALA A 35 -8.15 2.91 -7.40
C ALA A 35 -7.92 2.29 -8.79
N ALA A 36 -6.69 2.38 -9.31
CA ALA A 36 -6.36 1.84 -10.61
C ALA A 36 -5.25 0.78 -10.49
N LEU A 37 -5.48 -0.44 -11.00
CA LEU A 37 -4.46 -1.48 -11.02
C LEU A 37 -3.56 -1.30 -12.25
N HIS A 38 -2.25 -1.29 -12.05
CA HIS A 38 -1.27 -1.11 -13.10
C HIS A 38 -0.13 -2.13 -12.97
N ALA A 39 0.43 -2.57 -14.09
CA ALA A 39 1.71 -3.26 -14.10
C ALA A 39 2.83 -2.24 -14.29
N ARG A 40 3.75 -2.11 -13.33
CA ARG A 40 4.87 -1.15 -13.40
C ARG A 40 6.21 -1.85 -13.41
N ARG A 41 7.18 -1.33 -14.18
CA ARG A 41 8.57 -1.76 -14.12
C ARG A 41 9.14 -1.42 -12.74
N VAL A 42 9.71 -2.41 -12.06
CA VAL A 42 10.44 -2.19 -10.81
C VAL A 42 11.86 -1.68 -11.16
N ARG A 43 12.36 -0.62 -10.51
CA ARG A 43 13.71 -0.08 -10.75
C ARG A 43 14.47 0.05 -9.43
N GLY A 44 15.70 -0.47 -9.38
CA GLY A 44 16.57 -0.52 -8.21
C GLY A 44 17.53 0.67 -8.01
N GLY A 45 17.23 1.87 -8.51
CA GLY A 45 18.09 3.07 -8.32
C GLY A 45 17.29 4.37 -8.52
N GLU A 46 17.53 5.36 -7.64
CA GLU A 46 16.63 6.47 -7.28
C GLU A 46 15.19 5.99 -7.00
N ARG A 47 14.88 5.79 -5.72
CA ARG A 47 13.62 5.16 -5.30
C ARG A 47 12.43 6.04 -5.65
N SER A 48 11.76 5.74 -6.76
CA SER A 48 10.43 6.28 -7.06
C SER A 48 9.34 5.67 -6.17
N VAL A 49 9.63 4.57 -5.48
CA VAL A 49 8.73 3.88 -4.55
C VAL A 49 9.34 3.87 -3.15
N PHE A 50 8.61 4.43 -2.18
CA PHE A 50 9.04 4.64 -0.81
C PHE A 50 8.28 3.71 0.15
N ALA A 51 9.04 2.96 0.95
CA ALA A 51 8.51 2.17 2.05
C ALA A 51 8.52 3.00 3.35
N HIS A 52 7.54 2.74 4.23
CA HIS A 52 7.45 3.37 5.55
C HIS A 52 7.52 2.36 6.72
N GLU A 53 7.69 1.07 6.41
CA GLU A 53 7.88 -0.01 7.38
C GLU A 53 9.10 -0.84 7.03
N ALA A 54 9.72 -1.44 8.05
CA ALA A 54 10.73 -2.47 7.85
C ALA A 54 10.08 -3.77 7.39
N ILE A 55 10.83 -4.57 6.63
CA ILE A 55 10.43 -5.92 6.24
C ILE A 55 11.24 -6.96 7.00
N HIS A 56 10.68 -8.15 7.17
CA HIS A 56 11.44 -9.34 7.54
C HIS A 56 12.06 -9.95 6.27
N PRO A 57 13.40 -9.98 6.13
CA PRO A 57 14.04 -10.44 4.89
C PRO A 57 13.66 -11.86 4.49
N GLU A 58 13.57 -12.77 5.45
CA GLU A 58 13.20 -14.19 5.23
C GLU A 58 11.78 -14.32 4.67
N GLN A 59 10.82 -13.56 5.20
CA GLN A 59 9.44 -13.58 4.70
C GLN A 59 9.35 -13.08 3.25
N ALA A 60 10.16 -12.09 2.89
CA ALA A 60 10.25 -11.62 1.50
C ALA A 60 10.86 -12.69 0.57
N ASP A 61 11.83 -13.47 1.05
CA ASP A 61 12.44 -14.56 0.29
C ASP A 61 11.48 -15.71 0.04
N GLU A 62 10.80 -16.17 1.09
CA GLU A 62 9.77 -17.21 0.98
C GLU A 62 8.64 -16.79 0.05
N LEU A 63 8.20 -15.54 0.16
CA LEU A 63 7.16 -15.00 -0.71
C LEU A 63 7.62 -14.97 -2.17
N ALA A 64 8.85 -14.53 -2.44
CA ALA A 64 9.42 -14.58 -3.78
C ALA A 64 9.45 -16.01 -4.33
N ALA A 65 9.88 -16.99 -3.53
CA ALA A 65 9.90 -18.40 -3.93
C ALA A 65 8.49 -18.90 -4.30
N ARG A 66 7.49 -18.66 -3.44
CA ARG A 66 6.09 -19.05 -3.71
C ARG A 66 5.54 -18.38 -4.97
N MET A 67 5.81 -17.09 -5.15
CA MET A 67 5.38 -16.38 -6.36
C MET A 67 6.02 -16.93 -7.63
N HIS A 68 7.32 -17.26 -7.58
CA HIS A 68 8.01 -17.87 -8.70
C HIS A 68 7.41 -19.22 -9.07
N GLU A 69 7.17 -20.07 -8.07
CA GLU A 69 6.55 -21.39 -8.23
C GLU A 69 5.15 -21.28 -8.84
N MET A 70 4.32 -20.36 -8.37
CA MET A 70 2.98 -20.15 -8.92
C MET A 70 3.00 -19.46 -10.30
N GLY A 71 4.10 -18.80 -10.67
CA GLY A 71 4.20 -18.02 -11.91
C GLY A 71 3.32 -16.76 -11.95
N ILE A 72 2.84 -16.27 -10.79
CA ILE A 72 1.90 -15.13 -10.71
C ILE A 72 2.26 -14.13 -9.60
N ASN A 73 1.80 -12.89 -9.79
CA ASN A 73 1.68 -11.89 -8.74
C ASN A 73 0.30 -12.04 -8.06
N PRO A 74 0.18 -12.62 -6.86
CA PRO A 74 -1.12 -13.04 -6.32
C PRO A 74 -2.03 -11.87 -5.92
N ALA A 75 -1.45 -10.69 -5.63
CA ALA A 75 -2.21 -9.50 -5.27
C ALA A 75 -1.38 -8.22 -5.53
N PRO A 76 -2.03 -7.09 -5.89
CA PRO A 76 -1.36 -5.81 -6.18
C PRO A 76 -0.73 -5.16 -4.95
N ILE A 77 0.46 -4.60 -5.08
CA ILE A 77 1.01 -3.67 -4.07
C ILE A 77 0.19 -2.37 -4.10
N LEU A 78 -0.25 -1.89 -2.94
CA LEU A 78 -1.00 -0.65 -2.85
C LEU A 78 -0.03 0.53 -2.75
N LEU A 79 -0.09 1.41 -3.75
CA LEU A 79 0.71 2.60 -3.89
C LEU A 79 -0.17 3.85 -3.79
N VAL A 80 0.34 4.83 -3.07
CA VAL A 80 -0.25 6.16 -2.94
C VAL A 80 0.63 7.16 -3.66
N HIS A 81 0.05 8.05 -4.45
CA HIS A 81 0.76 9.15 -5.06
C HIS A 81 -0.09 10.41 -5.10
N ARG A 82 0.53 11.51 -5.54
CA ARG A 82 -0.19 12.70 -5.99
C ARG A 82 0.01 12.81 -7.49
N GLY A 83 -1.04 12.53 -8.26
CA GLY A 83 -1.00 12.46 -9.71
C GLY A 83 -1.25 13.80 -10.39
N PRO A 84 -0.85 13.94 -11.66
CA PRO A 84 -1.22 15.10 -12.46
C PRO A 84 -2.71 15.06 -12.80
N GLU A 85 -3.28 16.24 -13.04
CA GLU A 85 -4.70 16.40 -13.41
C GLU A 85 -5.08 15.59 -14.66
N SER A 86 -4.14 15.40 -15.60
CA SER A 86 -4.37 14.61 -16.81
C SER A 86 -4.73 13.15 -16.52
N VAL A 87 -4.15 12.53 -15.48
CA VAL A 87 -4.49 11.16 -15.08
C VAL A 87 -5.87 11.12 -14.41
N ARG A 88 -6.18 12.12 -13.57
CA ARG A 88 -7.50 12.23 -12.92
C ARG A 88 -8.60 12.41 -13.96
N GLU A 89 -8.37 13.21 -14.99
CA GLU A 89 -9.34 13.43 -16.06
C GLU A 89 -9.61 12.13 -16.84
N VAL A 90 -8.58 11.35 -17.18
CA VAL A 90 -8.77 10.02 -17.79
C VAL A 90 -9.59 9.11 -16.86
N GLN A 91 -9.29 9.10 -15.56
CA GLN A 91 -10.07 8.31 -14.59
C GLN A 91 -11.54 8.75 -14.55
N ARG A 92 -11.83 10.06 -14.50
CA ARG A 92 -13.20 10.60 -14.52
C ARG A 92 -13.94 10.21 -15.80
N GLN A 93 -13.31 10.34 -16.97
CA GLN A 93 -13.89 9.96 -18.26
C GLN A 93 -14.21 8.47 -18.34
N VAL A 94 -13.30 7.62 -17.87
CA VAL A 94 -13.52 6.16 -17.82
C VAL A 94 -14.65 5.83 -16.84
N MET A 95 -14.63 6.42 -15.65
CA MET A 95 -15.61 6.16 -14.59
C MET A 95 -17.00 6.73 -14.85
N ALA A 96 -17.15 7.62 -15.83
CA ALA A 96 -18.44 8.11 -16.30
C ALA A 96 -19.16 7.09 -17.21
N GLN A 97 -18.43 6.11 -17.75
CA GLN A 97 -19.00 5.03 -18.55
C GLN A 97 -19.55 3.90 -17.66
N THR A 98 -20.35 3.02 -18.25
CA THR A 98 -20.81 1.80 -17.58
C THR A 98 -19.62 0.92 -17.19
N PRO A 99 -19.53 0.43 -15.94
CA PRO A 99 -18.49 -0.52 -15.54
C PRO A 99 -18.54 -1.80 -16.38
N ASP A 100 -17.39 -2.38 -16.74
CA ASP A 100 -17.31 -3.71 -17.35
C ASP A 100 -17.81 -4.79 -16.38
N HIS A 101 -17.55 -4.60 -15.08
CA HIS A 101 -18.04 -5.45 -14.01
C HIS A 101 -18.52 -4.62 -12.82
N ALA A 102 -19.65 -5.01 -12.24
CA ALA A 102 -20.15 -4.45 -11.00
C ALA A 102 -20.79 -5.55 -10.16
N TYR A 103 -20.46 -5.61 -8.88
CA TYR A 103 -21.08 -6.55 -7.93
C TYR A 103 -21.02 -5.98 -6.51
N THR A 104 -21.93 -6.45 -5.66
CA THR A 104 -21.90 -6.17 -4.22
C THR A 104 -21.38 -7.41 -3.50
N ASP A 105 -20.40 -7.27 -2.60
CA ASP A 105 -19.84 -8.40 -1.88
C ASP A 105 -20.70 -8.81 -0.67
N ARG A 106 -20.26 -9.86 0.05
CA ARG A 106 -20.98 -10.39 1.23
C ARG A 106 -21.04 -9.42 2.41
N SER A 107 -20.16 -8.41 2.44
CA SER A 107 -20.18 -7.32 3.41
C SER A 107 -21.03 -6.12 2.96
N GLY A 108 -21.70 -6.22 1.81
CA GLY A 108 -22.52 -5.12 1.29
C GLY A 108 -21.71 -4.04 0.57
N GLN A 109 -20.44 -4.28 0.25
CA GLN A 109 -19.61 -3.29 -0.44
C GLN A 109 -19.76 -3.40 -1.95
N ASP A 110 -19.92 -2.25 -2.60
CA ASP A 110 -20.00 -2.15 -4.05
C ASP A 110 -18.61 -2.15 -4.69
N HIS A 111 -18.39 -3.11 -5.58
CA HIS A 111 -17.19 -3.23 -6.39
C HIS A 111 -17.55 -2.92 -7.84
N ARG A 112 -16.75 -2.06 -8.47
CA ARG A 112 -16.93 -1.72 -9.89
C ARG A 112 -15.58 -1.67 -10.58
N LEU A 113 -15.52 -2.25 -11.77
CA LEU A 113 -14.30 -2.34 -12.55
C LEU A 113 -14.50 -1.80 -13.95
N TRP A 114 -13.53 -1.00 -14.38
CA TRP A 114 -13.40 -0.50 -15.74
C TRP A 114 -12.07 -0.95 -16.30
N ARG A 115 -12.10 -1.38 -17.56
CA ARG A 115 -10.94 -1.73 -18.34
C ARG A 115 -10.57 -0.56 -19.24
N ILE A 116 -9.32 -0.12 -19.14
CA ILE A 116 -8.77 0.93 -20.01
C ILE A 116 -7.98 0.28 -21.15
N THR A 117 -8.49 0.38 -22.37
CA THR A 117 -7.84 -0.14 -23.60
C THR A 117 -7.50 0.94 -24.62
N SER A 118 -8.01 2.16 -24.45
CA SER A 118 -7.71 3.28 -25.34
C SER A 118 -6.20 3.58 -25.33
N PRO A 119 -5.50 3.51 -26.48
CA PRO A 119 -4.08 3.83 -26.56
C PRO A 119 -3.75 5.24 -26.05
N ASP A 120 -4.64 6.20 -26.29
CA ASP A 120 -4.46 7.60 -25.86
C ASP A 120 -4.55 7.70 -24.32
N HIS A 121 -5.55 7.08 -23.72
CA HIS A 121 -5.68 7.01 -22.26
C HIS A 121 -4.48 6.32 -21.61
N LEU A 122 -4.03 5.21 -22.19
CA LEU A 122 -2.87 4.47 -21.69
C LEU A 122 -1.58 5.30 -21.80
N THR A 123 -1.42 6.09 -22.85
CA THR A 123 -0.28 6.99 -23.04
C THR A 123 -0.28 8.09 -21.97
N VAL A 124 -1.41 8.77 -21.78
CA VAL A 124 -1.56 9.82 -20.73
C VAL A 124 -1.26 9.26 -19.34
N ILE A 125 -1.78 8.07 -19.02
CA ILE A 125 -1.50 7.39 -17.75
C ILE A 125 -0.01 7.05 -17.62
N ALA A 126 0.59 6.46 -18.65
CA ALA A 126 2.00 6.07 -18.60
C ALA A 126 2.92 7.28 -18.40
N GLU A 127 2.69 8.36 -19.15
CA GLU A 127 3.45 9.61 -19.04
C GLU A 127 3.24 10.27 -17.68
N GLY A 128 1.99 10.39 -17.24
CA GLY A 128 1.65 11.01 -15.95
C GLY A 128 2.22 10.28 -14.73
N LEU A 129 2.42 8.96 -14.83
CA LEU A 129 3.00 8.14 -13.75
C LEU A 129 4.52 7.94 -13.86
N ALA A 130 5.14 8.21 -15.01
CA ALA A 130 6.56 7.92 -15.25
C ALA A 130 7.51 8.64 -14.28
N GLY A 131 7.23 9.92 -14.00
CA GLY A 131 7.97 10.76 -13.05
C GLY A 131 7.44 10.76 -11.62
N GLY A 132 6.41 9.94 -11.34
CA GLY A 132 5.73 9.94 -10.05
C GLY A 132 6.59 9.41 -8.90
N ARG A 133 6.34 9.95 -7.71
CA ARG A 133 6.80 9.38 -6.43
C ARG A 133 5.61 8.67 -5.78
N PHE A 134 5.84 7.44 -5.35
CA PHE A 134 4.83 6.55 -4.80
C PHE A 134 5.23 6.13 -3.39
N MET A 135 4.30 6.16 -2.46
CA MET A 135 4.46 5.56 -1.14
C MET A 135 3.74 4.21 -1.12
N ILE A 136 4.37 3.17 -0.59
CA ILE A 136 3.69 1.90 -0.34
C ILE A 136 2.76 2.12 0.84
N ALA A 137 1.44 1.98 0.64
CA ALA A 137 0.47 1.97 1.73
C ALA A 137 0.21 0.54 2.23
N ASP A 138 0.29 -0.46 1.35
CA ASP A 138 0.26 -1.86 1.75
C ASP A 138 1.08 -2.73 0.79
N GLY A 139 1.73 -3.78 1.33
CA GLY A 139 2.46 -4.76 0.54
C GLY A 139 3.98 -4.59 0.52
N HIS A 140 4.62 -4.12 1.59
CA HIS A 140 6.08 -3.96 1.67
C HIS A 140 6.85 -5.27 1.44
N HIS A 141 6.40 -6.38 2.02
CA HIS A 141 6.97 -7.71 1.77
C HIS A 141 6.79 -8.14 0.30
N ARG A 142 5.64 -7.81 -0.31
CA ARG A 142 5.38 -8.07 -1.74
C ARG A 142 6.30 -7.25 -2.64
N TYR A 143 6.52 -5.97 -2.31
CA TYR A 143 7.46 -5.13 -3.03
C TYR A 143 8.90 -5.67 -2.95
N ALA A 144 9.33 -6.08 -1.76
CA ALA A 144 10.63 -6.73 -1.59
C ALA A 144 10.71 -8.04 -2.40
N ALA A 145 9.67 -8.86 -2.40
CA ALA A 145 9.62 -10.07 -3.22
C ALA A 145 9.71 -9.76 -4.72
N TYR A 146 9.05 -8.70 -5.20
CA TYR A 146 9.13 -8.25 -6.60
C TYR A 146 10.56 -7.88 -6.98
N LEU A 147 11.27 -7.15 -6.10
CA LEU A 147 12.68 -6.80 -6.29
C LEU A 147 13.57 -8.04 -6.34
N ARG A 148 13.38 -9.00 -5.42
CA ARG A 148 14.13 -10.27 -5.41
C ARG A 148 13.92 -11.07 -6.71
N LEU A 149 12.68 -11.14 -7.20
CA LEU A 149 12.35 -11.84 -8.44
C LEU A 149 12.95 -11.15 -9.67
N GLN A 150 12.88 -9.83 -9.71
CA GLN A 150 13.54 -9.04 -10.76
C GLN A 150 15.06 -9.30 -10.78
N GLU A 151 15.71 -9.27 -9.62
CA GLU A 151 17.15 -9.50 -9.49
C GLU A 151 17.56 -10.92 -9.91
N ARG A 152 16.75 -11.93 -9.56
CA ARG A 152 16.99 -13.35 -9.91
C ARG A 152 16.66 -13.68 -11.35
N HIS A 153 15.71 -12.99 -11.96
CA HIS A 153 15.18 -13.29 -13.29
C HIS A 153 15.09 -12.03 -14.17
N PRO A 154 16.21 -11.34 -14.44
CA PRO A 154 16.22 -10.12 -15.25
C PRO A 154 15.80 -10.41 -16.70
N GLY A 155 15.08 -9.48 -17.34
CA GLY A 155 14.61 -9.62 -18.72
C GLY A 155 13.38 -10.51 -18.89
N THR A 156 12.77 -10.96 -17.79
CA THR A 156 11.56 -11.78 -17.79
C THR A 156 10.33 -10.94 -17.37
N PRO A 157 9.11 -11.50 -17.38
CA PRO A 157 7.93 -10.79 -16.86
C PRO A 157 8.08 -10.27 -15.41
N TRP A 158 9.01 -10.83 -14.62
CA TRP A 158 9.32 -10.38 -13.26
C TRP A 158 9.98 -9.00 -13.17
N ASP A 159 10.37 -8.40 -14.30
CA ASP A 159 10.71 -6.99 -14.37
C ASP A 159 9.51 -6.06 -14.06
N ARG A 160 8.30 -6.63 -13.99
CA ARG A 160 7.05 -5.91 -13.76
C ARG A 160 6.30 -6.49 -12.56
N GLY A 161 5.79 -5.58 -11.76
CA GLY A 161 4.94 -5.89 -10.61
C GLY A 161 3.51 -5.43 -10.83
N LEU A 162 2.55 -6.18 -10.27
CA LEU A 162 1.16 -5.73 -10.18
C LEU A 162 1.02 -4.72 -9.03
N THR A 163 0.44 -3.57 -9.31
CA THR A 163 0.25 -2.46 -8.37
C THR A 163 -1.19 -1.97 -8.42
N MET A 164 -1.67 -1.37 -7.34
CA MET A 164 -2.90 -0.61 -7.27
C MET A 164 -2.50 0.80 -6.84
N VAL A 165 -2.79 1.80 -7.67
CA VAL A 165 -2.34 3.18 -7.50
C VAL A 165 -3.55 4.03 -7.13
N VAL A 166 -3.43 4.76 -6.03
CA VAL A 166 -4.46 5.67 -5.51
C VAL A 166 -3.90 7.07 -5.40
N ASP A 167 -4.67 8.04 -5.89
CA ASP A 167 -4.33 9.44 -5.81
C ASP A 167 -4.81 10.02 -4.47
N GLN A 168 -3.88 10.43 -3.62
CA GLN A 168 -4.17 10.93 -2.27
C GLN A 168 -4.96 12.25 -2.28
N ASP A 169 -4.86 13.05 -3.33
CA ASP A 169 -5.53 14.35 -3.38
C ASP A 169 -6.97 14.24 -3.94
N ASP A 170 -7.27 13.20 -4.73
CA ASP A 170 -8.62 12.92 -5.24
C ASP A 170 -9.39 11.97 -4.32
N THR A 171 -8.69 10.96 -3.82
CA THR A 171 -9.23 9.86 -3.02
C THR A 171 -8.33 9.59 -1.83
N PRO A 172 -8.37 10.45 -0.80
CA PRO A 172 -7.48 10.33 0.33
C PRO A 172 -7.74 9.04 1.10
N PHE A 173 -6.67 8.31 1.41
CA PHE A 173 -6.77 7.25 2.42
C PHE A 173 -7.01 7.84 3.79
N PHE A 174 -7.95 7.21 4.52
CA PHE A 174 -8.10 7.40 5.94
C PHE A 174 -7.20 6.40 6.67
N LEU A 175 -6.24 6.89 7.44
CA LEU A 175 -5.40 6.05 8.29
C LEU A 175 -6.09 5.84 9.63
N GLY A 176 -6.64 4.63 9.82
CA GLY A 176 -7.22 4.22 11.09
C GLY A 176 -6.16 3.84 12.14
N PRO A 177 -6.53 3.83 13.43
CA PRO A 177 -5.67 3.33 14.49
C PRO A 177 -5.42 1.82 14.36
N ILE A 178 -4.19 1.39 14.69
CA ILE A 178 -3.86 -0.03 14.83
C ILE A 178 -4.23 -0.47 16.25
N HIS A 179 -5.24 -1.33 16.36
CA HIS A 179 -5.61 -1.97 17.62
C HIS A 179 -4.84 -3.29 17.79
N ARG A 180 -4.22 -3.50 18.95
CA ARG A 180 -3.58 -4.77 19.31
C ARG A 180 -4.37 -5.46 20.41
N THR A 181 -4.76 -6.72 20.17
CA THR A 181 -5.51 -7.52 21.13
C THR A 181 -4.59 -8.50 21.84
N PHE A 182 -4.54 -8.41 23.17
CA PHE A 182 -3.78 -9.32 24.01
C PHE A 182 -4.71 -10.33 24.67
N LYS A 183 -4.56 -11.61 24.33
CA LYS A 183 -5.33 -12.67 24.98
C LYS A 183 -4.70 -13.01 26.34
N ARG A 184 -5.53 -13.36 27.33
CA ARG A 184 -5.11 -13.86 28.67
C ARG A 184 -4.30 -12.86 29.51
N ARG A 185 -4.47 -11.56 29.29
CA ARG A 185 -3.89 -10.51 30.13
C ARG A 185 -5.00 -9.57 30.58
N SER A 186 -5.01 -9.22 31.86
CA SER A 186 -5.99 -8.27 32.41
C SER A 186 -5.47 -6.84 32.30
N LEU A 187 -6.39 -5.86 32.29
CA LEU A 187 -6.03 -4.44 32.34
C LEU A 187 -5.19 -4.12 33.59
N GLN A 188 -5.45 -4.83 34.71
CA GLN A 188 -4.68 -4.70 35.94
C GLN A 188 -3.24 -5.20 35.78
N ALA A 189 -3.03 -6.34 35.10
CA ALA A 189 -1.69 -6.84 34.83
C ALA A 189 -0.90 -5.88 33.94
N LEU A 190 -1.56 -5.25 32.97
CA LEU A 190 -0.96 -4.21 32.13
C LEU A 190 -0.57 -2.98 32.97
N LYS A 191 -1.46 -2.51 33.86
CA LYS A 191 -1.17 -1.42 34.80
C LYS A 191 0.05 -1.71 35.66
N THR A 192 0.11 -2.89 36.29
CA THR A 192 1.24 -3.29 37.13
C THR A 192 2.55 -3.36 36.35
N ALA A 193 2.53 -3.88 35.12
CA ALA A 193 3.72 -3.91 34.26
C ALA A 193 4.18 -2.49 33.86
N ALA A 194 3.22 -1.59 33.61
CA ALA A 194 3.48 -0.20 33.28
C ALA A 194 4.14 0.55 34.46
N GLU A 195 3.60 0.40 35.66
CA GLU A 195 4.15 0.98 36.89
C GLU A 195 5.55 0.42 37.21
N ALA A 196 5.79 -0.87 36.95
CA ALA A 196 7.09 -1.50 37.17
C ALA A 196 8.21 -0.93 36.25
N ILE A 197 7.87 -0.40 35.07
CA ILE A 197 8.82 0.28 34.18
C ILE A 197 8.81 1.81 34.37
N GLY A 198 8.20 2.30 35.44
CA GLY A 198 8.18 3.72 35.80
C GLY A 198 7.24 4.58 34.94
N THR A 199 6.25 3.98 34.28
CA THR A 199 5.20 4.75 33.59
C THR A 199 3.91 4.84 34.40
N THR A 200 3.14 5.88 34.13
CA THR A 200 1.84 6.15 34.74
C THR A 200 0.71 5.54 33.93
N ALA A 201 -0.25 4.95 34.64
CA ALA A 201 -1.47 4.41 34.07
C ALA A 201 -2.70 4.98 34.81
N ARG A 202 -3.60 5.61 34.06
CA ARG A 202 -4.76 6.32 34.61
C ARG A 202 -6.04 5.79 33.99
N GLU A 203 -6.96 5.32 34.83
CA GLU A 203 -8.31 4.94 34.40
C GLU A 203 -9.15 6.20 34.20
N MET A 204 -9.94 6.23 33.13
CA MET A 204 -10.83 7.35 32.81
C MET A 204 -11.95 6.87 31.87
N PRO A 205 -13.05 7.64 31.71
CA PRO A 205 -14.11 7.32 30.76
C PRO A 205 -13.59 7.16 29.32
N GLU A 206 -14.28 6.35 28.52
CA GLU A 206 -13.90 6.03 27.13
C GLU A 206 -13.57 7.28 26.30
N ALA A 207 -14.49 8.25 26.27
CA ALA A 207 -14.33 9.47 25.48
C ALA A 207 -13.11 10.30 25.92
N ASP A 208 -12.74 10.25 27.20
CA ASP A 208 -11.56 10.93 27.73
C ASP A 208 -10.30 10.17 27.36
N ALA A 209 -10.31 8.84 27.50
CA ALA A 209 -9.19 7.97 27.16
C ALA A 209 -8.83 8.09 25.68
N LEU A 210 -9.82 7.98 24.79
CA LEU A 210 -9.61 8.07 23.34
C LEU A 210 -9.03 9.43 22.92
N ARG A 211 -9.41 10.52 23.59
CA ARG A 211 -8.83 11.86 23.36
C ARG A 211 -7.36 11.98 23.75
N GLN A 212 -6.86 11.08 24.58
CA GLN A 212 -5.44 11.05 24.95
C GLN A 212 -4.58 10.30 23.93
N LEU A 213 -5.15 9.59 22.95
CA LEU A 213 -4.36 8.85 21.95
C LEU A 213 -3.37 9.78 21.24
N GLY A 214 -2.11 9.36 21.24
CA GLY A 214 -1.07 10.12 20.56
C GLY A 214 0.29 9.44 20.68
N PRO A 215 1.36 10.08 20.18
CA PRO A 215 2.70 9.51 20.15
C PRO A 215 3.27 9.14 21.54
N ARG A 216 2.65 9.66 22.61
CA ARG A 216 3.11 9.53 24.00
C ARG A 216 2.11 8.84 24.92
N ALA A 217 1.02 8.31 24.38
CA ALA A 217 -0.04 7.77 25.19
C ALA A 217 -0.72 6.61 24.45
N MET A 218 -0.80 5.47 25.12
CA MET A 218 -1.57 4.31 24.68
C MET A 218 -2.88 4.25 25.44
N VAL A 219 -3.95 3.86 24.75
CA VAL A 219 -5.22 3.52 25.39
C VAL A 219 -5.38 2.02 25.42
N ALA A 220 -5.74 1.48 26.57
CA ALA A 220 -6.03 0.07 26.78
C ALA A 220 -7.43 -0.09 27.35
N THR A 221 -8.14 -1.14 26.93
CA THR A 221 -9.49 -1.46 27.40
C THR A 221 -9.71 -2.97 27.46
N ASP A 222 -10.56 -3.39 28.39
CA ASP A 222 -11.14 -4.75 28.45
C ASP A 222 -12.59 -4.80 27.94
N GLY A 223 -13.08 -3.72 27.33
CA GLY A 223 -14.46 -3.53 26.86
C GLY A 223 -15.38 -2.88 27.90
N HIS A 224 -14.95 -2.77 29.15
CA HIS A 224 -15.73 -2.15 30.23
C HIS A 224 -14.99 -0.98 30.88
N ARG A 225 -13.68 -1.11 31.04
CA ARG A 225 -12.80 -0.08 31.61
C ARG A 225 -11.83 0.43 30.57
N TRP A 226 -11.43 1.69 30.74
CA TRP A 226 -10.56 2.38 29.82
C TRP A 226 -9.42 3.03 30.58
N MET A 227 -8.19 2.82 30.10
CA MET A 227 -6.99 3.26 30.77
C MET A 227 -6.03 3.88 29.78
N VAL A 228 -5.42 5.00 30.16
CA VAL A 228 -4.34 5.64 29.42
C VAL A 228 -3.02 5.30 30.10
N LEU A 229 -2.09 4.77 29.31
CA LEU A 229 -0.71 4.53 29.72
C LEU A 229 0.18 5.56 29.03
N ASP A 230 0.98 6.28 29.81
CA ASP A 230 1.96 7.17 29.23
C ASP A 230 3.11 6.36 28.62
N LEU A 231 3.64 6.80 27.48
CA LEU A 231 4.79 6.18 26.84
C LEU A 231 6.06 6.96 27.18
N PRO A 232 7.14 6.27 27.61
CA PRO A 232 8.43 6.92 27.83
C PRO A 232 8.96 7.51 26.52
N ARG A 233 9.80 8.56 26.62
CA ARG A 233 10.35 9.26 25.44
C ARG A 233 11.19 8.35 24.53
N THR A 234 11.67 7.22 25.06
CA THR A 234 12.46 6.23 24.34
C THR A 234 12.27 4.88 25.04
N LEU A 235 11.86 3.85 24.30
CA LEU A 235 12.17 2.46 24.66
C LEU A 235 13.51 2.17 23.98
N THR A 236 14.62 2.40 24.70
CA THR A 236 15.95 1.94 24.28
C THR A 236 16.13 0.47 24.61
#